data_AF-A0A382ZQM4-F1
#
_entry.id   AF-A0A382ZQM4-F1
#
_cell.length_a   1.000
_cell.length_b   1.000
_cell.length_c   1.000
_cell.angle_alpha   90.00
_cell.angle_beta   90.00
_cell.angle_gamma   90.00
#
_symmetry.space_group_name_H-M   'P 1'
#
loop_
_entity.id
_entity.type
_entity.pdbx_description
1 polymer ?
#
loop_
_entity_poly.entity_id
_entity_poly.type
_entity_poly.pdbx_seq_one_letter_code
_entity_poly.pdbx_strand_id
1 'polypeptide(L)'
;WIVVLFRQSQRMRGEDDMSPTYYSQESCGIAAGLFIAAVHNMGLTTLTHTPSPMGFLRDILDRPFHEHAMLLMPVGYPAEDAKVPDLKRKSLDEVSEFFE
;
A
#
# COMPACT_ATOMS: atom_id res chain seq x y z
N TRP A 1 14.79 -4.02 0.80
CA TRP A 1 13.79 -4.40 1.82
C TRP A 1 12.50 -4.88 1.13
N ILE A 2 11.69 -5.70 1.80
CA ILE A 2 10.33 -6.05 1.35
C ILE A 2 9.37 -5.55 2.41
N VAL A 3 8.45 -4.67 2.02
CA VAL A 3 7.40 -4.15 2.91
C VAL A 3 6.07 -4.73 2.48
N VAL A 4 5.34 -5.33 3.42
CA VAL A 4 3.99 -5.85 3.18
C VAL A 4 3.02 -5.03 4.01
N LEU A 5 2.10 -4.35 3.33
CA LEU A 5 1.06 -3.55 3.97
C LEU A 5 -0.17 -4.43 4.21
N PHE A 6 -0.49 -4.68 5.47
CA PHE A 6 -1.72 -5.35 5.87
C PHE A 6 -2.76 -4.33 6.31
N ARG A 7 -3.98 -4.44 5.79
CA ARG A 7 -5.13 -3.72 6.32
C ARG A 7 -5.78 -4.53 7.44
N GLN A 8 -6.16 -3.86 8.52
CA GLN A 8 -6.94 -4.45 9.59
C GLN A 8 -8.43 -4.26 9.30
N SER A 9 -9.16 -5.35 9.03
CA SER A 9 -10.61 -5.32 8.84
C SER A 9 -11.37 -5.16 10.15
N GLN A 10 -10.76 -5.57 11.26
CA GLN A 10 -11.29 -5.42 12.60
C GLN A 10 -10.19 -4.86 13.51
N ARG A 11 -10.60 -4.17 14.58
CA ARG A 11 -9.75 -3.62 15.65
C ARG A 11 -10.23 -4.12 17.01
N MET A 12 -9.31 -4.28 17.94
CA MET A 12 -9.64 -4.58 19.34
C MET A 12 -10.19 -3.34 20.04
N ARG A 13 -11.26 -3.50 20.83
CA ARG A 13 -11.94 -2.46 21.61
C ARG A 13 -12.01 -2.80 23.11
N GLY A 14 -11.13 -3.68 23.59
CA GLY A 14 -11.07 -4.20 24.95
C GLY A 14 -10.47 -5.59 24.96
N GLU A 15 -10.49 -6.27 26.11
CA GLU A 15 -10.22 -7.72 26.15
C GLU A 15 -11.36 -8.44 25.41
N ASP A 16 -11.00 -9.17 24.36
CA ASP A 16 -11.87 -10.00 23.52
C ASP A 16 -13.02 -9.31 22.75
N ASP A 17 -13.12 -7.97 22.76
CA ASP A 17 -14.08 -7.23 21.92
C ASP A 17 -13.45 -6.79 20.59
N MET A 18 -13.83 -7.45 19.49
CA MET A 18 -13.42 -7.08 18.14
C MET A 18 -14.52 -6.25 17.47
N SER A 19 -14.16 -5.07 16.96
CA SER A 19 -15.06 -4.17 16.24
C SER A 19 -14.56 -3.92 14.81
N PRO A 20 -15.44 -3.68 13.82
CA PRO A 20 -15.02 -3.34 12.47
C PRO A 20 -14.15 -2.07 12.40
N THR A 21 -13.14 -2.09 11.53
CA THR A 21 -12.37 -0.88 11.18
C THR A 21 -13.03 -0.18 10.00
N TYR A 22 -13.70 0.94 10.29
CA TYR A 22 -14.36 1.76 9.28
C TYR A 22 -13.34 2.35 8.31
N TYR A 23 -13.67 2.33 7.02
CA TYR A 23 -12.83 2.85 5.94
C TYR A 23 -11.39 2.33 5.98
N SER A 24 -11.21 1.07 6.39
CA SER A 24 -9.87 0.46 6.54
C SER A 24 -9.10 0.43 5.23
N GLN A 25 -9.79 0.25 4.10
CA GLN A 25 -9.17 0.20 2.78
C GLN A 25 -8.69 1.57 2.32
N GLU A 26 -9.53 2.60 2.45
CA GLU A 26 -9.21 3.99 2.11
C GLU A 26 -8.10 4.51 3.02
N SER A 27 -8.19 4.25 4.33
CA SER A 27 -7.18 4.65 5.31
C SER A 27 -5.82 4.02 5.03
N CYS A 28 -5.79 2.70 4.77
CA CYS A 28 -4.55 2.04 4.36
C CYS A 28 -4.04 2.52 3.00
N GLY A 29 -4.94 2.87 2.06
CA GLY A 29 -4.56 3.48 0.78
C GLY A 29 -3.86 4.83 0.94
N ILE A 30 -4.38 5.69 1.82
CA ILE A 30 -3.76 6.97 2.17
C ILE A 30 -2.38 6.73 2.80
N ALA A 31 -2.28 5.81 3.77
CA ALA A 31 -1.02 5.46 4.39
C ALA A 31 0.01 4.91 3.38
N ALA A 32 -0.43 4.10 2.41
CA ALA A 32 0.42 3.63 1.32
C ALA A 32 0.94 4.80 0.46
N GLY A 33 0.09 5.77 0.12
CA GLY A 33 0.50 6.97 -0.61
C GLY A 33 1.58 7.77 0.12
N LEU A 34 1.40 8.01 1.42
CA LEU A 34 2.39 8.69 2.27
C LEU A 34 3.70 7.89 2.36
N PHE A 35 3.61 6.56 2.50
CA PHE A 35 4.78 5.69 2.53
C PHE A 35 5.58 5.76 1.21
N ILE A 36 4.91 5.71 0.06
CA ILE A 36 5.55 5.83 -1.26
C ILE A 36 6.23 7.19 -1.40
N ALA A 37 5.58 8.27 -0.96
CA ALA A 37 6.17 9.61 -0.97
C ALA A 37 7.44 9.67 -0.10
N ALA A 38 7.42 9.06 1.09
CA ALA A 38 8.58 8.99 1.98
C ALA A 38 9.73 8.17 1.35
N VAL A 39 9.43 7.00 0.76
CA VAL A 39 10.42 6.18 0.03
C VAL A 39 11.10 7.00 -1.07
N HIS A 40 10.32 7.74 -1.86
CA HIS A 40 10.85 8.60 -2.91
C HIS A 40 11.71 9.73 -2.34
N ASN A 41 11.27 10.39 -1.27
CA ASN A 41 12.02 11.45 -0.60
C ASN A 41 13.36 10.98 -0.02
N MET A 42 13.49 9.71 0.36
CA MET A 42 14.75 9.10 0.79
C MET A 42 15.70 8.75 -0.38
N GLY A 43 15.30 9.01 -1.63
CA GLY A 43 16.08 8.64 -2.82
C GLY A 43 16.01 7.14 -3.15
N LEU A 44 15.00 6.43 -2.64
CA LEU A 44 14.76 5.02 -2.92
C LEU A 44 13.61 4.85 -3.91
N THR A 45 13.47 3.63 -4.42
CA THR A 45 12.41 3.23 -5.36
C THR A 45 11.59 2.08 -4.79
N THR A 46 10.36 1.94 -5.27
CA THR A 46 9.46 0.82 -4.94
C THR A 46 8.51 0.50 -6.07
N LEU A 47 7.96 -0.72 -6.08
CA LEU A 47 6.86 -1.15 -6.95
C LEU A 47 5.63 -1.46 -6.09
N THR A 48 4.49 -0.82 -6.37
CA THR A 48 3.21 -1.20 -5.74
C THR A 48 2.67 -2.47 -6.37
N HIS A 49 2.86 -3.61 -5.71
CA HIS A 49 2.38 -4.91 -6.19
C HIS A 49 1.17 -5.37 -5.38
N THR A 50 0.07 -5.72 -6.03
CA THR A 50 -1.09 -6.35 -5.39
C THR A 50 -0.85 -7.85 -5.27
N PRO A 51 -0.67 -8.40 -4.06
CA PRO A 51 -0.29 -9.80 -3.90
C PRO A 51 -1.47 -10.73 -4.26
N SER A 52 -1.26 -11.62 -5.21
CA SER A 52 -2.19 -12.69 -5.55
C SER A 52 -1.43 -14.02 -5.59
N PRO A 53 -1.84 -15.06 -4.83
CA PRO A 53 -3.03 -15.11 -3.96
C PRO A 53 -2.84 -14.37 -2.60
N MET A 54 -3.86 -13.62 -2.17
CA MET A 54 -3.77 -12.72 -0.99
C MET A 54 -3.59 -13.45 0.35
N GLY A 55 -4.13 -14.66 0.49
CA GLY A 55 -4.07 -15.43 1.75
C GLY A 55 -2.67 -15.96 2.08
N PHE A 56 -1.85 -16.26 1.06
CA PHE A 56 -0.53 -16.84 1.24
C PHE A 56 0.38 -15.97 2.12
N LEU A 57 0.37 -14.65 1.91
CA LEU A 57 1.19 -13.72 2.71
C LEU A 57 0.75 -13.64 4.17
N ARG A 58 -0.55 -13.80 4.45
CA ARG A 58 -1.04 -13.85 5.84
C ARG A 58 -0.51 -15.09 6.54
N ASP A 59 -0.58 -16.23 5.86
CA ASP A 59 -0.23 -17.54 6.44
C ASP A 59 1.29 -17.65 6.66
N ILE A 60 2.13 -17.24 5.70
CA ILE A 60 3.60 -17.32 5.84
C ILE A 60 4.19 -16.28 6.80
N LEU A 61 3.46 -15.19 7.08
CA LEU A 61 3.90 -14.12 7.99
C LEU A 61 3.16 -14.17 9.34
N ASP A 62 2.47 -15.26 9.63
CA ASP A 62 1.71 -15.50 10.88
C ASP A 62 0.81 -14.31 11.26
N ARG A 63 0.13 -13.72 10.27
CA ARG A 63 -0.76 -12.58 10.51
C ARG A 63 -2.15 -13.06 10.94
N PRO A 64 -2.82 -12.35 11.86
CA PRO A 64 -4.12 -12.76 12.36
C PRO A 64 -5.19 -12.72 11.27
N PHE A 65 -6.30 -13.42 11.48
CA PHE A 65 -7.36 -13.56 10.47
C PHE A 65 -7.98 -12.23 10.01
N HIS A 66 -7.96 -11.20 10.86
CA HIS A 66 -8.51 -9.88 10.58
C HIS A 66 -7.52 -8.96 9.85
N GLU A 67 -6.32 -9.45 9.53
CA GLU A 67 -5.36 -8.73 8.70
C GLU A 67 -5.31 -9.31 7.29
N HIS A 68 -5.46 -8.42 6.31
CA HIS A 68 -5.48 -8.77 4.90
C HIS A 68 -4.36 -8.03 4.17
N ALA A 69 -3.50 -8.77 3.47
CA ALA A 69 -2.45 -8.16 2.65
C ALA A 69 -3.09 -7.29 1.56
N MET A 70 -2.66 -6.02 1.48
CA MET A 70 -3.16 -5.04 0.52
C MET A 70 -2.12 -4.72 -0.54
N LEU A 71 -0.87 -4.51 -0.13
CA LEU A 71 0.26 -4.21 -1.03
C LEU A 71 1.52 -4.94 -0.57
N LEU A 72 2.33 -5.34 -1.54
CA LEU A 72 3.71 -5.76 -1.38
C LEU A 72 4.59 -4.76 -2.13
N MET A 73 5.59 -4.22 -1.43
CA MET A 73 6.42 -3.11 -1.88
C MET A 73 7.90 -3.45 -1.64
N PRO A 74 8.62 -3.96 -2.66
CA PRO A 74 10.07 -4.06 -2.58
C PRO A 74 10.66 -2.66 -2.61
N VAL A 75 11.49 -2.31 -1.63
CA VAL A 75 12.10 -0.99 -1.49
C VAL A 75 13.61 -1.10 -1.60
N GLY A 76 14.23 -0.22 -2.39
CA GLY A 76 15.69 -0.15 -2.50
C GLY A 76 16.15 0.81 -3.59
N TYR A 77 17.46 0.84 -3.81
CA TYR A 77 18.03 1.49 -4.98
C TYR A 77 17.66 0.72 -6.25
N PRO A 78 17.40 1.41 -7.37
CA PRO A 78 17.22 0.75 -8.65
C PRO A 78 18.53 0.08 -9.08
N ALA A 79 18.43 -0.98 -9.89
CA ALA A 79 19.58 -1.51 -10.60
C ALA A 79 20.17 -0.44 -11.55
N GLU A 80 21.47 -0.53 -11.85
CA GLU A 80 22.15 0.45 -12.73
C GLU A 80 21.51 0.54 -14.13
N ASP A 81 20.95 -0.57 -14.62
CA ASP A 81 20.30 -0.69 -15.92
C ASP A 81 18.77 -0.75 -15.85
N ALA A 82 18.19 -0.36 -14.71
CA ALA A 82 16.74 -0.40 -14.51
C ALA A 82 16.00 0.41 -15.58
N LYS A 83 14.99 -0.20 -16.18
CA LYS A 83 14.13 0.43 -17.19
C LYS A 83 12.72 0.62 -16.65
N VAL A 84 12.08 1.70 -17.08
CA VAL A 84 10.66 1.98 -16.87
C VAL A 84 9.97 2.12 -18.23
N PRO A 85 8.68 1.76 -18.34
CA PRO A 85 7.93 2.03 -19.56
C PRO A 85 7.81 3.54 -19.80
N ASP A 86 7.82 3.97 -21.07
CA ASP A 86 7.62 5.38 -21.44
C ASP A 86 6.13 5.75 -21.35
N LEU A 87 5.67 5.96 -20.11
CA LEU A 87 4.32 6.40 -19.80
C LEU A 87 4.27 7.91 -19.60
N LYS A 88 3.20 8.55 -20.06
CA LYS A 88 2.89 9.95 -19.75
C LYS A 88 1.75 10.01 -18.74
N ARG A 89 1.86 10.88 -17.74
CA ARG A 89 0.73 11.21 -16.85
C ARG A 89 -0.24 12.10 -17.61
N LYS A 90 -1.52 12.00 -17.26
CA LYS A 90 -2.55 12.97 -17.64
C LYS A 90 -2.17 14.38 -17.19
N SER A 91 -2.54 15.39 -17.95
CA SER A 91 -2.39 16.79 -17.57
C SER A 91 -3.39 17.18 -16.47
N LEU A 92 -3.23 18.37 -15.90
CA LEU A 92 -4.07 18.84 -14.79
C LEU A 92 -5.55 19.01 -15.22
N ASP A 93 -5.78 19.56 -16.41
CA ASP A 93 -7.10 19.73 -17.01
C ASP A 93 -7.81 18.39 -17.31
N GLU A 94 -7.06 17.30 -17.47
CA GLU A 94 -7.64 15.96 -17.62
C GLU A 94 -8.06 15.30 -16.29
N VAL A 95 -7.68 15.86 -15.13
CA VAL A 95 -7.89 15.26 -13.80
C VAL A 95 -8.49 16.20 -12.76
N SER A 96 -8.83 17.44 -13.13
CA SER A 96 -9.39 18.43 -12.21
C SER A 96 -10.50 19.25 -12.84
N GLU A 97 -11.49 19.64 -12.03
CA GLU A 97 -12.55 20.57 -12.36
C GLU A 97 -12.59 21.67 -11.31
N PHE A 98 -12.71 22.93 -11.74
CA PHE A 98 -12.75 24.10 -10.86
C PHE A 98 -14.11 24.79 -11.03
N PHE A 99 -14.80 25.00 -9.92
CA PHE A 99 -16.10 25.69 -9.86
C PHE A 99 -15.90 27.03 -9.16
N GLU A 100 -16.52 28.08 -9.70
CA GLU A 100 -16.60 29.41 -9.07
C GLU A 100 -17.64 29.47 -7.95
#